data_AF-A0A971G099-F1
#
_entry.id   AF-A0A971G099-F1
#
_cell.length_a   1.000
_cell.length_b   1.000
_cell.length_c   1.000
_cell.angle_alpha   90.00
_cell.angle_beta   90.00
_cell.angle_gamma   90.00
#
_symmetry.space_group_name_H-M   'P 1'
#
loop_
_entity.id
_entity.type
_entity.pdbx_description
1 polymer ?
#
loop_
_entity_poly.entity_id
_entity_poly.type
_entity_poly.pdbx_seq_one_letter_code
_entity_poly.pdbx_strand_id
1 'polypeptide(L)'
;MSAADADGHDEVVLLDLPATSGRLRLVRLAVVGLATEYGADVDDLEDVRIATGEVCTHLVSRAKPPARLKVEIRVTPGPAGDASVVVAVDAFVEGLGDPGPFDDLSDIVLGTTA
;
A
#
# COMPACT_ATOMS: atom_id res chain seq x y z
N MET A 1 13.14 -27.16 -0.55
CA MET A 1 12.66 -25.93 -1.22
C MET A 1 12.49 -26.31 -2.67
N SER A 2 11.25 -26.57 -3.09
CA SER A 2 10.96 -27.12 -4.42
C SER A 2 10.78 -25.96 -5.41
N ALA A 3 11.27 -26.11 -6.64
CA ALA A 3 11.25 -25.12 -7.71
C ALA A 3 9.85 -24.78 -8.27
N ALA A 4 8.79 -24.94 -7.47
CA ALA A 4 7.41 -24.65 -7.83
C ALA A 4 6.89 -23.31 -7.27
N ASP A 5 7.66 -22.64 -6.40
CA ASP A 5 7.30 -21.33 -5.81
C ASP A 5 7.74 -20.14 -6.70
N ALA A 6 8.18 -20.40 -7.93
CA ALA A 6 8.58 -19.38 -8.92
C ALA A 6 7.42 -18.96 -9.85
N ASP A 7 6.18 -19.24 -9.45
CA ASP A 7 4.99 -18.64 -10.03
C ASP A 7 4.62 -17.48 -9.11
N GLY A 8 5.02 -16.27 -9.50
CA GLY A 8 4.87 -15.06 -8.69
C GLY A 8 3.42 -14.84 -8.31
N HIS A 9 3.03 -15.24 -7.10
CA HIS A 9 1.67 -15.07 -6.61
C HIS A 9 1.50 -13.66 -6.09
N ASP A 10 0.43 -13.00 -6.54
CA ASP A 10 -0.04 -11.75 -5.94
C ASP A 10 -0.36 -12.00 -4.46
N GLU A 11 0.27 -11.23 -3.58
CA GLU A 11 -0.06 -11.24 -2.16
C GLU A 11 -0.93 -10.05 -1.82
N VAL A 12 -1.98 -10.30 -1.02
CA VAL A 12 -2.95 -9.28 -0.62
C VAL A 12 -3.09 -9.26 0.89
N VAL A 13 -2.70 -8.16 1.51
CA VAL A 13 -2.85 -7.93 2.95
C VAL A 13 -3.93 -6.89 3.22
N LEU A 14 -4.91 -7.27 4.03
CA LEU A 14 -6.01 -6.40 4.44
C LEU A 14 -5.83 -5.92 5.88
N LEU A 15 -5.86 -4.60 6.08
CA LEU A 15 -5.82 -3.96 7.39
C LEU A 15 -7.15 -3.26 7.67
N ASP A 16 -7.67 -3.50 8.87
CA ASP A 16 -8.86 -2.83 9.39
C ASP A 16 -8.53 -2.17 10.73
N LEU A 17 -8.47 -0.84 10.75
CA LEU A 17 -7.90 -0.06 11.86
C LEU A 17 -8.84 1.09 12.26
N PRO A 18 -8.79 1.58 13.52
CA PRO A 18 -9.44 2.84 13.86
C PRO A 18 -8.83 3.98 13.02
N ALA A 19 -9.68 4.80 12.38
CA ALA A 19 -9.25 5.94 11.56
C ALA A 19 -8.69 7.07 12.44
N THR A 20 -7.49 6.86 12.96
CA THR A 20 -6.79 7.76 13.89
C THR A 20 -5.32 7.85 13.51
N SER A 21 -4.72 9.03 13.73
CA SER A 21 -3.31 9.28 13.39
C SER A 21 -2.36 8.28 14.06
N GLY A 22 -2.70 7.80 15.26
CA GLY A 22 -1.92 6.81 16.00
C GLY A 22 -1.79 5.44 15.33
N ARG A 23 -2.61 5.11 14.32
CA ARG A 23 -2.53 3.83 13.59
C ARG A 23 -1.81 3.93 12.24
N LEU A 24 -1.54 5.13 11.74
CA LEU A 24 -0.90 5.31 10.43
C LEU A 24 0.51 4.73 10.35
N ARG A 25 1.23 4.69 11.47
CA ARG A 25 2.53 4.02 11.55
C ARG A 25 2.43 2.52 11.25
N LEU A 26 1.35 1.86 11.65
CA LEU A 26 1.17 0.43 11.40
C LEU A 26 0.99 0.15 9.90
N VAL A 27 0.20 0.99 9.21
CA VAL A 27 0.00 0.86 7.76
C VAL A 27 1.32 0.98 7.01
N ARG A 28 2.12 2.01 7.33
CA ARG A 28 3.45 2.22 6.72
C ARG A 28 4.41 1.05 6.98
N LEU A 29 4.39 0.49 8.19
CA LEU A 29 5.24 -0.66 8.53
C LEU A 29 4.80 -1.93 7.80
N ALA A 30 3.49 -2.17 7.67
CA ALA A 30 2.98 -3.33 6.95
C ALA A 30 3.33 -3.27 5.46
N VAL A 31 3.13 -2.11 4.84
CA VAL A 31 3.47 -1.87 3.43
C VAL A 31 4.96 -2.07 3.16
N VAL A 32 5.83 -1.45 3.96
CA VAL A 32 7.30 -1.58 3.80
C VAL A 32 7.74 -3.01 4.06
N GLY A 33 7.20 -3.65 5.10
CA GLY A 33 7.50 -5.04 5.43
C GLY A 33 7.18 -5.98 4.27
N LEU A 34 5.95 -5.87 3.74
CA LEU A 34 5.51 -6.71 2.63
C LEU A 34 6.32 -6.44 1.35
N ALA A 35 6.55 -5.17 0.99
CA ALA A 35 7.38 -4.83 -0.17
C ALA A 35 8.83 -5.33 -0.04
N THR A 36 9.40 -5.30 1.17
CA THR A 36 10.75 -5.81 1.45
C THR A 36 10.82 -7.33 1.25
N GLU A 37 9.79 -8.08 1.66
CA GLU A 37 9.72 -9.53 1.47
C GLU A 37 9.75 -9.94 -0.02
N TYR A 38 9.30 -9.04 -0.90
CA TYR A 38 9.30 -9.24 -2.36
C TYR A 38 10.53 -8.64 -3.06
N GLY A 39 11.43 -8.00 -2.32
CA GLY A 39 12.70 -7.51 -2.87
C GLY A 39 12.65 -6.09 -3.45
N ALA A 40 11.65 -5.28 -3.09
CA ALA A 40 11.63 -3.86 -3.45
C ALA A 40 12.91 -3.14 -2.97
N ASP A 41 13.39 -2.19 -3.77
CA ASP A 41 14.62 -1.47 -3.45
C ASP A 41 14.38 -0.35 -2.41
N VAL A 42 15.47 0.28 -1.95
CA VAL A 42 15.38 1.28 -0.88
C VAL A 42 14.56 2.50 -1.30
N ASP A 43 14.69 2.93 -2.56
CA ASP A 43 14.02 4.12 -3.06
C ASP A 43 12.51 3.83 -3.20
N ASP A 44 12.14 2.66 -3.75
CA ASP A 44 10.75 2.17 -3.82
C ASP A 44 10.12 2.08 -2.43
N LEU A 45 10.84 1.56 -1.44
CA LEU A 45 10.36 1.46 -0.06
C LEU A 45 10.12 2.83 0.57
N GLU A 46 10.96 3.82 0.27
CA GLU A 46 10.78 5.20 0.74
C GLU A 46 9.57 5.86 0.07
N ASP A 47 9.43 5.71 -1.24
CA ASP A 47 8.34 6.28 -2.04
C ASP A 47 6.98 5.73 -1.59
N VAL A 48 6.84 4.41 -1.53
CA VAL A 48 5.58 3.78 -1.11
C VAL A 48 5.25 4.14 0.34
N ARG A 49 6.26 4.26 1.22
CA ARG A 49 6.05 4.69 2.62
C ARG A 49 5.53 6.13 2.71
N ILE A 50 6.07 7.04 1.90
CA ILE A 50 5.65 8.44 1.84
C ILE A 50 4.23 8.51 1.28
N ALA A 51 3.98 7.94 0.10
CA ALA A 51 2.69 7.94 -0.57
C ALA A 51 1.57 7.36 0.31
N THR A 52 1.80 6.16 0.88
CA THR A 52 0.87 5.54 1.84
C THR A 52 0.62 6.47 3.04
N GLY A 53 1.67 7.13 3.50
CA GLY A 53 1.60 8.06 4.61
C GLY A 53 0.74 9.27 4.33
N GLU A 54 0.83 9.84 3.14
CA GLU A 54 0.08 11.01 2.69
C GLU A 54 -1.40 10.66 2.49
N VAL A 55 -1.70 9.62 1.72
CA VAL A 55 -3.07 9.14 1.46
C VAL A 55 -3.79 8.84 2.77
N CYS A 56 -3.17 8.05 3.66
CA CYS A 56 -3.82 7.71 4.92
C CYS A 56 -3.97 8.91 5.86
N THR A 57 -3.03 9.86 5.87
CA THR A 57 -3.15 11.09 6.68
C THR A 57 -4.30 11.94 6.18
N HIS A 58 -4.41 12.09 4.86
CA HIS A 58 -5.48 12.83 4.22
C HIS A 58 -6.86 12.26 4.57
N LEU A 59 -7.05 10.95 4.42
CA LEU A 59 -8.28 10.25 4.77
C LEU A 59 -8.63 10.39 6.26
N VAL A 60 -7.68 10.10 7.15
CA VAL A 60 -7.90 10.16 8.60
C VAL A 60 -8.19 11.58 9.10
N SER A 61 -7.64 12.62 8.46
CA SER A 61 -7.89 14.02 8.83
C SER A 61 -9.36 14.44 8.67
N ARG A 62 -10.12 13.72 7.82
CA ARG A 62 -11.53 13.98 7.51
C ARG A 62 -12.48 13.02 8.22
N ALA A 63 -11.92 11.95 8.78
CA ALA A 63 -12.69 10.92 9.46
C ALA A 63 -13.29 11.45 10.78
N LYS A 64 -14.56 11.14 11.03
CA LYS A 64 -15.22 11.40 12.32
C LYS A 64 -15.32 10.10 13.11
N PRO A 65 -14.90 10.05 14.39
CA PRO A 65 -15.12 8.87 15.21
C PRO A 65 -16.60 8.45 15.22
N PRO A 66 -16.93 7.14 15.17
CA PRO A 66 -16.04 5.98 15.29
C PRO A 66 -15.55 5.40 13.95
N ALA A 67 -15.16 6.24 12.98
CA ALA A 67 -14.72 5.78 11.66
C ALA A 67 -13.56 4.76 11.68
N ARG A 68 -13.58 3.88 10.67
CA ARG A 68 -12.58 2.84 10.41
C ARG A 68 -11.83 3.15 9.13
N LEU A 69 -10.53 2.91 9.14
CA LEU A 69 -9.66 2.95 7.96
C LEU A 69 -9.47 1.50 7.50
N LYS A 70 -9.83 1.25 6.24
CA LYS A 70 -9.58 -0.01 5.54
C LYS A 70 -8.42 0.23 4.58
N VAL A 71 -7.44 -0.67 4.59
CA VAL A 71 -6.31 -0.63 3.66
C VAL A 71 -6.13 -2.00 3.06
N GLU A 72 -6.04 -2.06 1.74
CA GLU A 72 -5.61 -3.22 0.98
C GLU A 72 -4.23 -2.94 0.41
N ILE A 73 -3.29 -3.84 0.67
CA ILE A 73 -1.93 -3.79 0.16
C ILE A 73 -1.79 -4.98 -0.78
N ARG A 74 -1.51 -4.73 -2.04
CA ARG A 74 -1.23 -5.75 -3.04
C ARG A 74 0.22 -5.66 -3.49
N VAL A 75 0.93 -6.78 -3.47
CA VAL A 75 2.30 -6.87 -3.99
C VAL A 75 2.34 -7.93 -5.08
N THR A 76 2.78 -7.50 -6.26
CA THR A 76 2.90 -8.33 -7.46
C THR A 76 4.36 -8.36 -7.88
N PRO A 77 5.02 -9.53 -7.89
CA PRO A 77 6.37 -9.65 -8.42
C PRO A 77 6.39 -9.43 -9.93
N GLY A 78 7.48 -8.87 -10.44
CA GLY A 78 7.72 -8.69 -11.87
C GLY A 78 7.82 -10.01 -12.63
N PRO A 79 7.79 -9.95 -13.98
CA PRO A 79 7.95 -11.13 -14.81
C PRO A 79 9.31 -11.80 -14.56
N ALA A 80 9.37 -13.13 -14.72
CA ALA A 80 10.59 -13.89 -14.46
C ALA A 80 11.82 -13.33 -15.20
N GLY A 81 12.86 -12.97 -14.45
CA GLY A 81 14.09 -12.37 -14.96
C GLY A 81 14.14 -10.84 -14.84
N ASP A 82 13.03 -10.21 -14.46
CA ASP A 82 12.96 -8.82 -14.02
C ASP A 82 12.94 -8.78 -12.49
N ALA A 83 13.73 -7.89 -11.90
CA ALA A 83 13.79 -7.67 -10.45
C ALA A 83 12.81 -6.58 -10.00
N SER A 84 11.75 -6.36 -10.76
CA SER A 84 10.72 -5.37 -10.46
C SER A 84 9.69 -5.93 -9.49
N VAL A 85 9.11 -5.03 -8.69
CA VAL A 85 8.01 -5.32 -7.77
C VAL A 85 6.99 -4.19 -7.93
N VAL A 86 5.71 -4.55 -8.07
CA VAL A 86 4.63 -3.57 -8.08
C VAL A 86 3.91 -3.62 -6.74
N VAL A 87 3.84 -2.48 -6.07
CA VAL A 87 3.10 -2.32 -4.81
C VAL A 87 1.92 -1.38 -5.04
N ALA A 88 0.70 -1.89 -4.84
CA ALA A 88 -0.52 -1.10 -4.89
C ALA A 88 -1.13 -1.00 -3.48
N VAL A 89 -1.58 0.19 -3.12
CA VAL A 89 -2.18 0.47 -1.82
C VAL A 89 -3.51 1.18 -2.02
N ASP A 90 -4.60 0.48 -1.74
CA ASP A 90 -5.94 1.03 -1.73
C ASP A 90 -6.35 1.35 -0.29
N ALA A 91 -6.79 2.57 -0.03
CA ALA A 91 -7.19 3.00 1.30
C ALA A 91 -8.51 3.78 1.27
N PHE A 92 -9.41 3.47 2.19
CA PHE A 92 -10.65 4.22 2.36
C PHE A 92 -11.12 4.27 3.81
N VAL A 93 -11.92 5.28 4.13
CA VAL A 93 -12.55 5.43 5.44
C VAL A 93 -14.04 5.13 5.32
N GLU A 94 -14.54 4.17 6.11
CA GLU A 94 -15.96 3.82 6.10
C GLU A 94 -16.84 5.04 6.43
N GLY A 95 -17.86 5.29 5.61
CA GLY A 95 -18.80 6.40 5.79
C GLY A 95 -18.25 7.78 5.42
N LEU A 96 -16.99 7.87 5.00
CA LEU A 96 -16.50 9.01 4.24
C LEU A 96 -17.00 8.81 2.80
N GLY A 97 -17.82 9.74 2.27
CA GLY A 97 -18.16 9.74 0.84
C GLY A 97 -16.91 9.83 -0.02
N ASP A 98 -17.06 9.76 -1.35
CA ASP A 98 -15.95 9.95 -2.30
C ASP A 98 -15.04 11.10 -1.81
N PRO A 99 -13.76 10.82 -1.47
CA PRO A 99 -12.85 11.82 -0.91
C PRO A 99 -12.61 13.00 -1.86
N GLY A 100 -13.17 12.98 -3.06
CA GLY A 100 -12.86 13.89 -4.14
C GLY A 100 -11.60 13.42 -4.85
N PRO A 101 -11.30 13.97 -6.03
CA PRO A 101 -10.08 13.63 -6.74
C PRO A 101 -8.88 13.91 -5.84
N PHE A 102 -8.07 12.87 -5.62
CA PHE A 102 -6.68 13.06 -5.26
C PHE A 102 -6.01 13.47 -6.56
N ASP A 103 -5.92 14.76 -6.86
CA ASP A 103 -5.42 15.24 -8.17
C ASP A 103 -4.02 14.68 -8.54
N ASP A 104 -3.29 14.02 -7.63
CA ASP A 104 -1.99 13.39 -7.89
C ASP A 104 -1.75 11.98 -7.28
N LEU A 105 -2.66 11.37 -6.51
CA LEU A 105 -2.34 10.17 -5.68
C LEU A 105 -3.26 8.94 -5.83
N SER A 106 -4.42 9.06 -6.49
CA SER A 106 -5.37 7.93 -6.59
C SER A 106 -4.95 6.85 -7.59
N ASP A 107 -4.07 7.18 -8.54
CA ASP A 107 -3.54 6.27 -9.54
C ASP A 107 -2.02 6.09 -9.40
N ILE A 108 -1.51 5.87 -8.18
CA ILE A 108 -0.13 5.40 -8.03
C ILE A 108 -0.08 3.93 -8.49
N VAL A 109 0.01 3.76 -9.80
CA VAL A 109 0.56 2.57 -10.45
C VAL A 109 2.06 2.84 -10.54
N LEU A 110 2.83 2.38 -9.56
CA LEU A 110 4.29 2.31 -9.69
C LEU A 110 4.62 1.22 -10.71
N GLY A 111 4.57 1.57 -11.99
CA GLY A 111 5.19 0.80 -13.05
C GLY A 111 6.64 1.24 -13.19
N THR A 112 7.57 0.52 -12.56
CA THR A 112 9.00 0.67 -12.86
C THR A 112 9.35 -0.30 -13.99
N THR A 113 9.79 0.24 -15.13
CA THR A 113 10.56 -0.51 -16.13
C THR A 113 12.03 -0.23 -15.86
N ALA A 114 12.81 -1.27 -15.59
CA ALA A 114 14.27 -1.23 -15.69
C ALA A 114 14.73 -1.07 -17.16
#